data_AF-A0A956AFT3-F1
#
_entry.id   AF-A0A956AFT3-F1
#
_cell.length_a   1.000
_cell.length_b   1.000
_cell.length_c   1.000
_cell.angle_alpha   90.00
_cell.angle_beta   90.00
_cell.angle_gamma   90.00
#
_symmetry.space_group_name_H-M   'P 1'
#
loop_
_entity.id
_entity.type
_entity.pdbx_description
1 polymer ?
#
loop_
_entity_poly.entity_id
_entity_poly.type
_entity_poly.pdbx_seq_one_letter_code
_entity_poly.pdbx_strand_id
1 'polypeptide(L)'
;MRVALLAPLLLAGCLARGPAEPCPAILCPEPPAAECSAEGADFVYRQRIEPLLTDEHPASCGTCHLQGIDLAGFVRATPCASMACLVDKGLVDLDHPGESDILRLIDRGRGGPSAEASAAERAGFLAWIEYSARCQQAACGDIPEPC
;
A
#
# COMPACT_ATOMS: atom_id res chain seq x y z
N MET A 1 54.06 -21.05 -40.50
CA MET A 1 53.33 -19.81 -40.14
C MET A 1 52.07 -19.71 -40.99
N ARG A 2 50.89 -19.91 -40.39
CA ARG A 2 49.65 -19.20 -40.74
C ARG A 2 48.62 -19.49 -39.64
N VAL A 3 48.26 -18.40 -38.99
CA VAL A 3 47.51 -18.27 -37.74
C VAL A 3 46.05 -18.64 -37.98
N ALA A 4 45.49 -19.44 -37.08
CA ALA A 4 44.05 -19.65 -36.95
C ALA A 4 43.40 -18.38 -36.38
N LEU A 5 42.39 -17.84 -37.05
CA LEU A 5 41.53 -16.79 -36.52
C LEU A 5 40.12 -17.35 -36.33
N LEU A 6 39.86 -17.76 -35.09
CA LEU A 6 38.54 -18.01 -34.53
C LEU A 6 37.82 -16.66 -34.37
N ALA A 7 36.64 -16.51 -34.96
CA ALA A 7 35.71 -15.44 -34.64
C ALA A 7 34.69 -15.97 -33.61
N PRO A 8 34.62 -15.43 -32.38
CA PRO A 8 33.66 -15.87 -31.39
C PRO A 8 32.28 -15.24 -31.57
N LEU A 9 31.28 -16.05 -31.26
CA LEU A 9 29.86 -15.74 -31.14
C LEU A 9 29.60 -14.54 -30.21
N LEU A 10 28.87 -13.54 -30.71
CA LEU A 10 28.22 -12.52 -29.89
C LEU A 10 26.88 -13.05 -29.39
N LEU A 11 26.89 -13.71 -28.23
CA LEU A 11 25.69 -13.87 -27.41
C LEU A 11 25.42 -12.55 -26.69
N ALA A 12 24.47 -11.77 -27.20
CA ALA A 12 23.82 -10.71 -26.45
C ALA A 12 22.90 -11.34 -25.40
N GLY A 13 23.50 -11.79 -24.29
CA GLY A 13 22.80 -12.27 -23.11
C GLY A 13 22.13 -11.12 -22.37
N CYS A 14 20.83 -11.27 -22.11
CA CYS A 14 20.00 -10.36 -21.35
C CYS A 14 20.67 -9.99 -20.01
N LEU A 15 20.86 -8.69 -19.78
CA LEU A 15 21.23 -8.17 -18.46
C LEU A 15 20.10 -8.51 -17.49
N ALA A 16 20.36 -9.44 -16.59
CA ALA A 16 19.57 -9.67 -15.40
C ALA A 16 19.52 -8.36 -14.60
N ARG A 17 18.30 -7.85 -14.38
CA ARG A 17 18.03 -6.75 -13.45
C ARG A 17 18.45 -7.24 -12.06
N GLY A 18 19.54 -6.73 -11.52
CA GLY A 18 19.99 -7.01 -10.16
C GLY A 18 18.94 -6.58 -9.11
N PRO A 19 19.11 -6.97 -7.84
CA PRO A 19 18.25 -6.46 -6.77
C PRO A 19 18.30 -4.93 -6.82
N ALA A 20 17.12 -4.29 -6.78
CA ALA A 20 17.01 -2.84 -6.82
C ALA A 20 17.95 -2.24 -5.76
N GLU A 21 19.01 -1.58 -6.20
CA GLU A 21 19.88 -0.82 -5.30
C GLU A 21 19.02 0.24 -4.59
N PRO A 22 19.21 0.46 -3.28
CA PRO A 22 18.52 1.54 -2.59
C PRO A 22 18.87 2.87 -3.25
N CYS A 23 17.84 3.64 -3.61
CA CYS A 23 17.98 4.99 -4.16
C CYS A 23 18.92 5.81 -3.24
N PRO A 24 19.97 6.46 -3.77
CA PRO A 24 20.84 7.29 -2.94
C PRO A 24 20.03 8.44 -2.33
N ALA A 25 20.24 8.72 -1.05
CA ALA A 25 19.48 9.66 -0.20
C ALA A 25 19.35 11.10 -0.75
N ILE A 26 20.09 11.45 -1.80
CA ILE A 26 20.07 12.78 -2.45
C ILE A 26 19.02 12.86 -3.56
N LEU A 27 18.61 11.71 -4.13
CA LEU A 27 17.67 11.63 -5.26
C LEU A 27 16.27 11.18 -4.85
N CYS A 28 16.11 10.72 -3.62
CA CYS A 28 14.85 10.41 -2.99
C CYS A 28 14.83 11.16 -1.66
N PRO A 29 14.20 12.36 -1.54
CA PRO A 29 13.97 12.92 -0.21
C PRO A 29 13.34 11.82 0.64
N GLU A 30 13.79 11.66 1.89
CA GLU A 30 13.12 10.72 2.79
C GLU A 30 11.62 11.02 2.72
N PRO A 31 10.79 10.04 2.34
CA PRO A 31 9.40 10.31 2.11
C PRO A 31 8.82 10.88 3.41
N PRO A 32 7.95 11.90 3.37
CA PRO A 32 7.33 12.44 4.58
C PRO A 32 6.61 11.36 5.41
N ALA A 33 6.35 10.17 4.82
CA ALA A 33 5.93 8.95 5.48
C ALA A 33 6.91 8.34 6.51
N ALA A 34 8.18 8.75 6.53
CA ALA A 34 9.14 8.34 7.56
C ALA A 34 8.91 9.09 8.87
N GLU A 35 8.38 10.31 8.79
CA GLU A 35 8.08 11.16 9.95
C GLU A 35 6.60 11.01 10.35
N CYS A 36 6.33 11.08 11.67
CA CYS A 36 4.97 11.08 12.18
C CYS A 36 4.39 12.50 12.12
N SER A 37 3.88 12.87 10.95
CA SER A 37 3.26 14.17 10.67
C SER A 37 1.95 14.00 9.89
N ALA A 38 1.11 15.03 9.89
CA ALA A 38 -0.12 15.05 9.09
C ALA A 38 0.19 14.90 7.58
N GLU A 39 1.29 15.51 7.12
CA GLU A 39 1.77 15.38 5.74
C GLU A 39 2.25 13.95 5.43
N GLY A 40 2.87 13.28 6.40
CA GLY A 40 3.25 11.87 6.28
C GLY A 40 2.03 10.95 6.17
N ALA A 41 1.00 11.20 6.98
CA ALA A 41 -0.26 10.48 6.93
C ALA A 41 -0.97 10.67 5.57
N ASP A 42 -1.02 11.92 5.07
CA ASP A 42 -1.56 12.23 3.74
C ASP A 42 -0.77 11.54 2.63
N PHE A 43 0.56 11.61 2.67
CA PHE A 43 1.40 11.00 1.65
C PHE A 43 1.19 9.48 1.55
N VAL A 44 1.14 8.76 2.68
CA VAL A 44 0.89 7.32 2.67
C VAL A 44 -0.49 7.02 2.10
N TYR A 45 -1.52 7.75 2.51
CA TYR A 45 -2.88 7.56 2.02
C TYR A 45 -2.97 7.79 0.50
N ARG A 46 -2.46 8.92 0.00
CA ARG A 46 -2.53 9.27 -1.42
C ARG A 46 -1.72 8.32 -2.30
N GLN A 47 -0.61 7.79 -1.78
CA GLN A 47 0.22 6.85 -2.54
C GLN A 47 -0.36 5.43 -2.53
N ARG A 48 -1.02 5.01 -1.44
CA ARG A 48 -1.35 3.59 -1.20
C ARG A 48 -2.84 3.27 -1.20
N ILE A 49 -3.69 4.24 -0.85
CA ILE A 49 -5.13 4.04 -0.62
C ILE A 49 -5.95 4.76 -1.66
N GLU A 50 -5.69 6.04 -1.93
CA GLU A 50 -6.45 6.83 -2.91
C GLU A 50 -6.56 6.15 -4.30
N PRO A 51 -5.49 5.56 -4.87
CA PRO A 51 -5.57 4.88 -6.18
C PRO A 51 -6.44 3.61 -6.16
N LEU A 52 -6.75 3.06 -4.98
CA LEU A 52 -7.66 1.93 -4.80
C LEU A 52 -9.13 2.38 -4.73
N LEU A 53 -9.39 3.68 -4.58
CA LEU A 53 -10.73 4.27 -4.41
C LEU A 53 -11.27 4.94 -5.68
N THR A 54 -10.43 5.17 -6.70
CA THR A 54 -10.81 5.90 -7.92
C THR A 54 -11.21 4.97 -9.08
N ASP A 55 -12.10 5.46 -9.95
CA ASP A 55 -12.83 4.70 -10.98
C ASP A 55 -11.96 4.05 -12.09
N GLU A 56 -10.67 4.37 -12.21
CA GLU A 56 -9.77 3.72 -13.18
C GLU A 56 -9.44 2.26 -12.81
N HIS A 57 -9.74 1.86 -11.57
CA HIS A 57 -9.96 0.47 -11.18
C HIS A 57 -11.44 0.33 -10.80
N PRO A 58 -12.30 -0.27 -11.64
CA PRO A 58 -13.75 -0.17 -11.47
C PRO A 58 -14.16 -0.73 -10.14
N ALA A 59 -14.43 0.13 -9.15
CA ALA A 59 -14.97 -0.18 -7.82
C ALA A 59 -14.72 -1.63 -7.39
N SER A 60 -13.46 -2.11 -7.48
CA SER A 60 -13.14 -3.53 -7.29
C SER A 60 -13.57 -3.93 -5.89
N CYS A 61 -13.51 -2.98 -4.97
CA CYS A 61 -14.12 -2.96 -3.65
C CYS A 61 -15.64 -3.28 -3.67
N GLY A 62 -16.48 -2.51 -4.37
CA GLY A 62 -17.94 -2.59 -4.25
C GLY A 62 -18.63 -3.68 -5.08
N THR A 63 -18.05 -4.12 -6.20
CA THR A 63 -18.74 -5.07 -7.11
C THR A 63 -18.24 -6.51 -6.99
N CYS A 64 -16.97 -6.75 -6.60
CA CYS A 64 -16.41 -8.11 -6.58
C CYS A 64 -15.53 -8.49 -5.37
N HIS A 65 -14.87 -7.55 -4.64
CA HIS A 65 -13.84 -7.91 -3.64
C HIS A 65 -14.14 -7.64 -2.17
N LEU A 66 -15.09 -6.76 -1.84
CA LEU A 66 -15.50 -6.51 -0.46
C LEU A 66 -16.98 -6.82 -0.27
N GLN A 67 -17.37 -8.07 -0.56
CA GLN A 67 -18.71 -8.57 -0.26
C GLN A 67 -19.04 -8.33 1.22
N GLY A 68 -19.78 -7.25 1.48
CA GLY A 68 -20.29 -6.87 2.80
C GLY A 68 -19.66 -5.65 3.48
N ILE A 69 -18.71 -4.94 2.87
CA ILE A 69 -18.10 -3.73 3.47
C ILE A 69 -18.11 -2.57 2.50
N ASP A 70 -18.98 -1.61 2.79
CA ASP A 70 -19.01 -0.32 2.12
C ASP A 70 -17.86 0.55 2.65
N LEU A 71 -16.70 0.51 1.98
CA LEU A 71 -15.56 1.36 2.35
C LEU A 71 -15.91 2.85 2.32
N ALA A 72 -16.85 3.27 1.46
CA ALA A 72 -17.31 4.65 1.43
C ALA A 72 -17.93 5.07 2.77
N GLY A 73 -18.49 4.12 3.53
CA GLY A 73 -18.99 4.33 4.89
C GLY A 73 -17.91 4.67 5.92
N PHE A 74 -16.61 4.44 5.64
CA PHE A 74 -15.50 4.73 6.56
C PHE A 74 -14.57 5.84 6.05
N VAL A 75 -14.70 6.25 4.78
CA VAL A 75 -13.96 7.41 4.27
C VAL A 75 -14.50 8.67 4.94
N ARG A 76 -13.60 9.45 5.52
CA ARG A 76 -13.87 10.72 6.19
C ARG A 76 -13.15 11.86 5.47
N ALA A 77 -13.33 13.08 5.97
CA ALA A 77 -12.73 14.27 5.37
C ALA A 77 -11.19 14.24 5.33
N THR A 78 -10.54 13.43 6.18
CA THR A 78 -9.09 13.28 6.22
C THR A 78 -8.68 11.80 6.35
N PRO A 79 -7.46 11.44 5.91
CA PRO A 79 -6.88 10.11 6.16
C PRO A 79 -6.85 9.76 7.65
N CYS A 80 -6.44 10.73 8.48
CA CYS A 80 -6.45 10.60 9.93
C CYS A 80 -7.82 10.18 10.49
N ALA A 81 -8.89 10.89 10.10
CA ALA A 81 -10.25 10.58 10.53
C ALA A 81 -10.74 9.24 9.97
N SER A 82 -10.36 8.91 8.73
CA SER A 82 -10.74 7.64 8.10
C SER A 82 -10.11 6.44 8.83
N MET A 83 -8.82 6.51 9.14
CA MET A 83 -8.14 5.49 9.94
C MET A 83 -8.75 5.38 11.34
N ALA A 84 -9.00 6.51 12.02
CA ALA A 84 -9.63 6.48 13.33
C ALA A 84 -11.02 5.86 13.27
N CYS A 85 -11.79 6.10 12.20
CA CYS A 85 -13.09 5.46 12.01
C CYS A 85 -12.97 3.93 11.81
N LEU A 86 -11.97 3.48 11.04
CA LEU A 86 -11.70 2.06 10.86
C LEU A 86 -11.30 1.37 12.17
N VAL A 87 -10.54 2.05 13.04
CA VAL A 87 -10.21 1.57 14.39
C VAL A 87 -11.45 1.52 15.28
N ASP A 88 -12.26 2.59 15.31
CA ASP A 88 -13.51 2.65 16.10
C ASP A 88 -14.50 1.53 15.73
N LYS A 89 -14.56 1.17 14.44
CA LYS A 89 -15.42 0.09 13.94
C LYS A 89 -14.81 -1.30 14.11
N GLY A 90 -13.60 -1.41 14.67
CA GLY A 90 -12.90 -2.68 14.90
C GLY A 90 -12.39 -3.35 13.62
N LEU A 91 -12.28 -2.61 12.50
CA LEU A 91 -11.76 -3.13 11.24
C LEU A 91 -10.23 -3.07 11.15
N VAL A 92 -9.62 -2.17 11.91
CA VAL A 92 -8.18 -2.01 12.03
C VAL A 92 -7.75 -2.22 13.49
N ASP A 93 -6.71 -3.04 13.65
CA ASP A 93 -5.96 -3.21 14.89
C ASP A 93 -4.59 -2.53 14.71
N LEU A 94 -4.34 -1.44 15.46
CA LEU A 94 -3.06 -0.74 15.42
C LEU A 94 -1.99 -1.42 16.28
N ASP A 95 -2.37 -2.25 17.25
CA ASP A 95 -1.43 -3.04 18.05
C ASP A 95 -0.93 -4.25 17.25
N HIS A 96 -1.79 -4.82 16.41
CA HIS A 96 -1.47 -5.93 15.50
C HIS A 96 -1.84 -5.61 14.03
N PRO A 97 -1.10 -4.72 13.35
CA PRO A 97 -1.41 -4.24 12.00
C PRO A 97 -1.77 -5.34 10.98
N GLY A 98 -0.96 -6.41 10.96
CA GLY A 98 -1.13 -7.53 10.03
C GLY A 98 -2.33 -8.44 10.31
N GLU A 99 -2.93 -8.33 11.50
CA GLU A 99 -4.09 -9.13 11.93
C GLU A 99 -5.42 -8.38 11.77
N SER A 100 -5.38 -7.12 11.34
CA SER A 100 -6.55 -6.29 11.09
C SER A 100 -7.60 -6.99 10.23
N ASP A 101 -8.86 -6.93 10.64
CA ASP A 101 -9.97 -7.60 9.96
C ASP A 101 -10.10 -7.15 8.50
N ILE A 102 -9.88 -5.87 8.20
CA ILE A 102 -9.90 -5.35 6.83
C ILE A 102 -8.94 -6.09 5.89
N LEU A 103 -7.77 -6.53 6.37
CA LEU A 103 -6.82 -7.32 5.58
C LEU A 103 -7.34 -8.73 5.34
N ARG A 104 -7.99 -9.34 6.33
CA ARG A 104 -8.63 -10.66 6.18
C ARG A 104 -9.78 -10.63 5.18
N LEU A 105 -10.49 -9.51 5.11
CA LEU A 105 -11.59 -9.27 4.17
C LEU A 105 -11.06 -9.17 2.74
N ILE A 106 -10.02 -8.37 2.51
CA ILE A 106 -9.32 -8.29 1.22
C ILE A 106 -8.76 -9.67 0.81
N ASP A 107 -8.24 -10.43 1.78
CA ASP A 107 -7.63 -11.74 1.54
C ASP A 107 -8.60 -12.79 0.97
N ARG A 108 -9.91 -12.60 1.12
CA ARG A 108 -10.93 -13.49 0.52
C ARG A 108 -10.87 -13.50 -1.01
N GLY A 109 -10.30 -12.46 -1.61
CA GLY A 109 -10.08 -12.38 -3.05
C GLY A 109 -8.85 -13.12 -3.56
N ARG A 110 -7.93 -13.50 -2.66
CA ARG A 110 -6.70 -14.20 -3.06
C ARG A 110 -7.03 -15.61 -3.52
N GLY A 111 -6.68 -15.92 -4.77
CA GLY A 111 -6.94 -17.21 -5.40
C GLY A 111 -8.08 -17.20 -6.42
N GLY A 112 -8.77 -16.08 -6.60
CA GLY A 112 -9.74 -15.86 -7.67
C GLY A 112 -9.17 -15.12 -8.89
N PRO A 113 -10.03 -14.76 -9.87
CA PRO A 113 -9.67 -14.00 -11.09
C PRO A 113 -9.05 -12.61 -10.86
N SER A 114 -8.89 -12.23 -9.62
CA SER A 114 -8.67 -10.89 -9.09
C SER A 114 -7.60 -10.90 -7.98
N ALA A 115 -6.88 -12.01 -7.86
CA ALA A 115 -5.85 -12.22 -6.84
C ALA A 115 -4.76 -11.12 -6.86
N GLU A 116 -4.42 -10.59 -8.04
CA GLU A 116 -3.47 -9.48 -8.19
C GLU A 116 -4.00 -8.18 -7.58
N ALA A 117 -5.26 -7.82 -7.87
CA ALA A 117 -5.91 -6.66 -7.30
C ALA A 117 -5.99 -6.79 -5.76
N SER A 118 -6.40 -7.94 -5.24
CA SER A 118 -6.44 -8.18 -3.79
C SER A 118 -5.05 -8.11 -3.14
N ALA A 119 -4.00 -8.56 -3.83
CA ALA A 119 -2.63 -8.44 -3.33
C ALA A 119 -2.19 -6.98 -3.24
N ALA A 120 -2.48 -6.18 -4.27
CA ALA A 120 -2.17 -4.75 -4.29
C ALA A 120 -2.97 -3.99 -3.22
N GLU A 121 -4.27 -4.26 -3.10
CA GLU A 121 -5.15 -3.68 -2.09
C GLU A 121 -4.65 -3.99 -0.67
N ARG A 122 -4.34 -5.26 -0.39
CA ARG A 122 -3.83 -5.70 0.91
C ARG A 122 -2.51 -5.00 1.25
N ALA A 123 -1.60 -4.89 0.28
CA ALA A 123 -0.32 -4.23 0.48
C ALA A 123 -0.49 -2.72 0.75
N GLY A 124 -1.44 -2.07 0.06
CA GLY A 124 -1.77 -0.67 0.30
C GLY A 124 -2.32 -0.43 1.70
N PHE A 125 -3.33 -1.20 2.10
CA PHE A 125 -3.93 -1.14 3.43
C PHE A 125 -2.93 -1.47 4.54
N LEU A 126 -2.15 -2.55 4.40
CA LEU A 126 -1.16 -2.92 5.40
C LEU A 126 -0.14 -1.79 5.62
N ALA A 127 0.37 -1.19 4.55
CA ALA A 127 1.33 -0.09 4.67
C ALA A 127 0.74 1.13 5.38
N TRP A 128 -0.54 1.43 5.14
CA TRP A 128 -1.23 2.52 5.81
C TRP A 128 -1.46 2.22 7.30
N ILE A 129 -1.90 1.01 7.63
CA ILE A 129 -2.10 0.57 9.02
C ILE A 129 -0.76 0.56 9.77
N GLU A 130 0.32 0.06 9.15
CA GLU A 130 1.66 0.05 9.75
C GLU A 130 2.20 1.47 9.96
N TYR A 131 1.90 2.43 9.08
CA TYR A 131 2.21 3.84 9.33
C TYR A 131 1.43 4.36 10.54
N SER A 132 0.11 4.16 10.55
CA SER A 132 -0.77 4.63 11.62
C SER A 132 -0.46 3.98 12.98
N ALA A 133 -0.07 2.71 13.03
CA ALA A 133 0.35 2.04 14.26
C ALA A 133 1.53 2.74 14.92
N ARG A 134 2.45 3.30 14.12
CA ARG A 134 3.60 4.06 14.63
C ARG A 134 3.27 5.52 14.89
N CYS A 135 2.40 6.12 14.07
CA CYS A 135 2.33 7.56 13.91
C CYS A 135 0.97 8.18 14.16
N GLN A 136 -0.13 7.42 14.28
CA GLN A 136 -1.49 7.98 14.29
C GLN A 136 -1.65 9.06 15.36
N GLN A 137 -1.29 8.78 16.62
CA GLN A 137 -1.43 9.76 17.70
C GLN A 137 -0.57 11.02 17.47
N ALA A 138 0.67 10.84 17.01
CA ALA A 138 1.62 11.94 16.80
C ALA A 138 1.27 12.80 15.57
N ALA A 139 0.82 12.17 14.49
CA ALA A 139 0.49 12.80 13.22
C ALA A 139 -0.90 13.45 13.24
N CYS A 140 -1.86 12.84 13.93
CA CYS A 140 -3.28 13.20 13.84
C CYS A 140 -3.83 13.82 15.13
N GLY A 141 -3.16 13.65 16.26
CA GLY A 141 -3.70 14.01 17.57
C GLY A 141 -4.96 13.21 17.93
N ASP A 142 -5.69 13.70 18.92
CA ASP A 142 -6.97 13.12 19.32
C ASP A 142 -8.06 13.46 18.29
N ILE A 143 -8.80 12.45 17.83
CA ILE A 143 -9.92 12.61 16.91
C ILE A 143 -11.21 12.28 17.68
N PRO A 144 -11.93 13.28 18.22
CA PRO A 144 -13.22 13.06 18.84
C PRO A 144 -14.24 12.66 17.77
N GLU A 145 -15.05 11.63 18.05
CA GLU A 145 -16.10 11.13 17.15
C GLU A 145 -15.55 10.69 15.77
N PRO A 146 -14.73 9.62 15.74
CA PRO A 146 -14.09 9.16 14.51
C PRO A 146 -15.09 8.68 13.45
N CYS A 147 -16.26 8.22 13.90
CA CYS A 147 -17.41 7.86 13.06
C CYS A 147 -18.70 8.42 13.68
#